data_AF-A0A2E6ULL1-F1
#
_entry.id   AF-A0A2E6ULL1-F1
#
_cell.length_a   1.000
_cell.length_b   1.000
_cell.length_c   1.000
_cell.angle_alpha   90.00
_cell.angle_beta   90.00
_cell.angle_gamma   90.00
#
_symmetry.space_group_name_H-M   'P 1'
#
loop_
_entity.id
_entity.type
_entity.pdbx_description
1 polymer ?
#
loop_
_entity_poly.entity_id
_entity_poly.type
_entity_poly.pdbx_seq_one_letter_code
_entity_poly.pdbx_strand_id
1 'polypeptide(L)'
;MRDLHTALAWAIVLGNGLAGGWALAAHRVARLRHRALWVVTGLAQVLLLAQAWAGAAIAVDEGIDVDAFHLFYGAAALLSAGVAWGYRRQLADRVHLLYGGVGLWIMGLGIRAMVLG
;
A
#
# COMPACT_ATOMS: atom_id res chain seq x y z
N MET A 1 1.51 -14.55 -15.21
CA MET A 1 0.99 -14.07 -13.90
C MET A 1 2.12 -13.62 -12.97
N ARG A 2 3.23 -14.37 -12.86
CA ARG A 2 4.41 -13.97 -12.08
C ARG A 2 4.99 -12.59 -12.47
N ASP A 3 5.20 -12.31 -13.75
CA ASP A 3 5.69 -10.98 -14.19
C ASP A 3 4.75 -9.83 -13.81
N LEU A 4 3.44 -10.07 -13.87
CA LEU A 4 2.41 -9.13 -13.43
C LEU A 4 2.50 -8.90 -11.93
N HIS A 5 2.64 -9.96 -11.12
CA HIS A 5 2.82 -9.85 -9.67
C HIS A 5 4.10 -9.07 -9.31
N THR A 6 5.20 -9.28 -10.02
CA THR A 6 6.43 -8.50 -9.81
C THR A 6 6.25 -7.03 -10.21
N ALA A 7 5.58 -6.75 -11.33
CA ALA A 7 5.30 -5.38 -11.76
C ALA A 7 4.37 -4.64 -10.77
N LEU A 8 3.33 -5.32 -10.28
CA LEU A 8 2.43 -4.82 -9.26
C LEU A 8 3.16 -4.55 -7.93
N ALA A 9 4.14 -5.38 -7.56
CA ALA A 9 4.94 -5.17 -6.35
C ALA A 9 5.64 -3.81 -6.39
N TRP A 10 6.34 -3.51 -7.49
CA TRP A 10 6.98 -2.21 -7.69
C TRP A 10 5.97 -1.07 -7.76
N ALA A 11 4.83 -1.27 -8.43
CA ALA A 11 3.77 -0.26 -8.51
C ALA A 11 3.22 0.11 -7.12
N ILE A 12 3.08 -0.86 -6.22
CA ILE A 12 2.66 -0.63 -4.83
C ILE A 12 3.73 0.12 -4.04
N VAL A 13 4.98 -0.32 -4.13
CA VAL A 13 6.11 0.33 -3.42
C VAL A 13 6.21 1.79 -3.84
N LEU A 14 6.31 2.06 -5.13
CA LEU A 14 6.44 3.43 -5.65
C LEU A 14 5.17 4.25 -5.43
N GLY A 15 3.99 3.66 -5.67
CA GLY A 15 2.71 4.34 -5.51
C GLY A 15 2.42 4.75 -4.07
N ASN A 16 2.62 3.84 -3.11
CA ASN A 16 2.42 4.15 -1.69
C ASN A 16 3.53 5.03 -1.13
N GLY A 17 4.77 4.90 -1.62
CA GLY A 17 5.87 5.81 -1.31
C GLY A 17 5.58 7.25 -1.74
N LEU A 18 5.13 7.43 -2.99
CA LEU A 18 4.74 8.72 -3.54
C LEU A 18 3.52 9.30 -2.80
N ALA A 19 2.46 8.51 -2.64
CA ALA A 19 1.25 8.94 -1.96
C ALA A 19 1.53 9.32 -0.49
N GLY A 20 2.31 8.49 0.21
CA GLY A 20 2.69 8.71 1.59
C GLY A 20 3.56 9.95 1.77
N GLY A 21 4.60 10.09 0.95
CA GLY A 21 5.47 11.26 0.93
C GLY A 21 4.71 12.55 0.61
N TRP A 22 3.82 12.52 -0.39
CA TRP A 22 2.97 13.67 -0.71
C TRP A 22 1.99 13.98 0.42
N ALA A 23 1.34 13.00 1.03
CA ALA A 23 0.44 13.22 2.16
C ALA A 23 1.18 13.86 3.36
N LEU A 24 2.37 13.40 3.71
CA LEU A 24 3.20 14.03 4.75
C LEU A 24 3.59 15.47 4.39
N ALA A 25 3.97 15.72 3.14
CA ALA A 25 4.28 17.07 2.67
C ALA A 25 3.04 17.98 2.73
N ALA A 26 1.86 17.47 2.35
CA ALA A 26 0.59 18.19 2.40
C ALA A 26 0.07 18.44 3.83
N HIS A 27 0.51 17.63 4.79
CA HIS A 27 0.24 17.92 6.20
C HIS A 27 0.91 19.24 6.62
N ARG A 28 2.18 19.45 6.23
CA ARG A 28 2.97 20.65 6.56
C ARG A 28 2.68 21.84 5.65
N VAL A 29 2.45 21.60 4.35
CA VAL A 29 2.31 22.64 3.33
C VAL A 29 0.91 22.59 2.73
N ALA A 30 0.06 23.56 3.08
CA ALA A 30 -1.33 23.58 2.65
C ALA A 30 -1.51 23.61 1.12
N ARG A 31 -0.57 24.22 0.38
CA ARG A 31 -0.58 24.28 -1.10
C ARG A 31 -0.53 22.90 -1.77
N LEU A 32 -0.01 21.88 -1.08
CA LEU A 32 0.07 20.52 -1.59
C LEU A 32 -1.22 19.70 -1.37
N ARG A 33 -2.21 20.26 -0.67
CA ARG A 33 -3.51 19.62 -0.41
C ARG A 33 -4.38 19.74 -1.66
N HIS A 34 -4.20 18.78 -2.58
CA HIS A 34 -4.94 18.75 -3.84
C HIS A 34 -5.75 17.46 -3.97
N ARG A 35 -6.87 17.49 -4.69
CA ARG A 35 -7.70 16.30 -4.96
C ARG A 35 -6.93 15.14 -5.58
N ALA A 36 -5.87 15.45 -6.35
CA ALA A 36 -5.01 14.46 -6.98
C ALA A 36 -4.27 13.58 -5.96
N LEU A 37 -3.95 14.10 -4.76
CA LEU A 37 -3.37 13.29 -3.68
C LEU A 37 -4.27 12.09 -3.37
N TRP A 38 -5.58 12.33 -3.23
CA TRP A 38 -6.54 11.29 -2.87
C TRP A 38 -6.80 10.31 -4.01
N VAL A 39 -6.73 10.77 -5.26
CA VAL A 39 -6.78 9.89 -6.44
C VAL A 39 -5.56 8.96 -6.44
N VAL A 40 -4.35 9.50 -6.28
CA VAL A 40 -3.11 8.72 -6.24
C VAL A 40 -3.10 7.73 -5.08
N THR A 41 -3.51 8.16 -3.88
CA THR A 41 -3.68 7.28 -2.72
C THR A 41 -4.68 6.17 -3.03
N GLY A 42 -5.84 6.50 -3.60
CA GLY A 42 -6.86 5.50 -3.97
C GLY A 42 -6.33 4.47 -4.97
N LEU A 43 -5.64 4.91 -6.02
CA LEU A 43 -5.00 4.02 -6.99
C LEU A 43 -3.95 3.11 -6.33
N ALA A 44 -3.12 3.64 -5.43
CA ALA A 44 -2.14 2.84 -4.69
C ALA A 44 -2.80 1.76 -3.81
N GLN A 45 -3.95 2.05 -3.19
CA GLN A 45 -4.71 1.06 -2.41
C GLN A 45 -5.39 0.00 -3.29
N VAL A 46 -5.90 0.40 -4.46
CA VAL A 46 -6.46 -0.56 -5.43
C VAL A 46 -5.38 -1.50 -5.96
N LEU A 47 -4.19 -0.98 -6.25
CA LEU A 47 -3.04 -1.79 -6.66
C LEU A 47 -2.63 -2.78 -5.57
N LEU A 48 -2.66 -2.39 -4.30
CA LEU A 48 -2.40 -3.29 -3.17
C LEU A 48 -3.35 -4.49 -3.15
N LEU A 49 -4.64 -4.25 -3.36
CA LEU A 49 -5.63 -5.33 -3.48
C LEU A 49 -5.34 -6.20 -4.70
N ALA A 50 -5.08 -5.59 -5.87
CA ALA A 50 -4.79 -6.32 -7.10
C ALA A 50 -3.57 -7.24 -6.95
N GLN A 51 -2.54 -6.80 -6.23
CA GLN A 51 -1.36 -7.62 -5.94
C GLN A 51 -1.65 -8.81 -5.05
N ALA A 52 -2.42 -8.60 -3.99
CA ALA A 52 -2.81 -9.70 -3.09
C ALA A 52 -3.63 -10.75 -3.85
N TRP A 53 -4.57 -10.31 -4.69
CA TRP A 53 -5.35 -11.20 -5.56
C TRP A 53 -4.48 -11.93 -6.58
N ALA A 54 -3.56 -11.24 -7.26
CA ALA A 54 -2.65 -11.86 -8.22
C ALA A 54 -1.74 -12.90 -7.54
N GLY A 55 -1.19 -12.58 -6.37
CA GLY A 55 -0.35 -13.49 -5.60
C GLY A 55 -1.11 -14.73 -5.14
N ALA A 56 -2.32 -14.57 -4.62
CA ALA A 56 -3.17 -15.68 -4.22
C ALA A 56 -3.57 -16.57 -5.41
N ALA A 57 -3.90 -15.97 -6.55
CA ALA A 57 -4.24 -16.71 -7.77
C ALA A 57 -3.05 -17.55 -8.26
N ILE A 58 -1.82 -16.99 -8.25
CA ILE A 58 -0.59 -17.72 -8.61
C ILE A 58 -0.33 -18.86 -7.65
N ALA A 59 -0.45 -18.63 -6.34
CA ALA A 59 -0.20 -19.66 -5.33
C ALA A 59 -1.14 -20.86 -5.46
N VAL A 60 -2.43 -20.60 -5.72
CA VAL A 60 -3.44 -21.65 -5.93
C VAL A 60 -3.21 -22.40 -7.25
N ASP A 61 -2.97 -21.69 -8.35
CA ASP A 61 -2.78 -22.27 -9.68
C ASP A 61 -1.53 -23.15 -9.75
N GLU A 62 -0.43 -22.68 -9.15
CA GLU A 62 0.87 -23.36 -9.19
C GLU A 62 1.12 -24.29 -7.98
N GLY A 63 0.20 -24.36 -7.01
CA GLY A 63 0.34 -25.19 -5.81
C GLY A 63 1.52 -24.80 -4.93
N ILE A 64 1.84 -23.50 -4.86
CA ILE A 64 3.00 -22.97 -4.12
C ILE A 64 2.63 -22.81 -2.65
N ASP A 65 3.44 -23.38 -1.76
CA ASP A 65 3.42 -23.02 -0.35
C ASP A 65 4.16 -21.69 -0.16
N VAL A 66 3.42 -20.65 0.22
CA VAL A 66 3.93 -19.28 0.30
C VAL A 66 4.56 -19.05 1.66
N ASP A 67 5.75 -18.45 1.68
CA ASP A 67 6.46 -18.13 2.93
C ASP A 67 5.58 -17.34 3.92
N ALA A 68 5.66 -17.72 5.19
CA ALA A 68 4.82 -17.15 6.25
C ALA A 68 5.08 -15.65 6.47
N PHE A 69 6.32 -15.18 6.30
CA PHE A 69 6.63 -13.75 6.39
C PHE A 69 6.07 -12.99 5.19
N HIS A 70 6.11 -13.56 3.99
CA HIS A 70 5.47 -12.97 2.81
C HIS A 70 3.96 -12.74 3.05
N LEU A 71 3.26 -13.78 3.52
CA LEU A 71 1.84 -13.70 3.87
C LEU A 71 1.58 -12.67 4.98
N PHE A 72 2.43 -12.65 6.01
CA PHE A 72 2.34 -11.68 7.10
C PHE A 72 2.47 -10.24 6.60
N TYR A 73 3.45 -9.93 5.76
CA TYR A 73 3.65 -8.59 5.22
C TYR A 73 2.46 -8.15 4.34
N GLY A 74 1.95 -9.05 3.49
CA GLY A 74 0.77 -8.79 2.67
C GLY A 74 -0.48 -8.51 3.53
N ALA A 75 -0.74 -9.36 4.52
CA ALA A 75 -1.86 -9.18 5.45
C ALA A 75 -1.74 -7.87 6.26
N ALA A 76 -0.54 -7.57 6.77
CA ALA A 76 -0.29 -6.34 7.51
C ALA A 76 -0.51 -5.09 6.63
N ALA A 77 -0.12 -5.12 5.35
CA ALA A 77 -0.36 -4.03 4.42
C ALA A 77 -1.86 -3.81 4.18
N LEU A 78 -2.62 -4.88 3.91
CA LEU A 78 -4.08 -4.84 3.69
C LEU A 78 -4.84 -4.34 4.94
N LEU A 79 -4.48 -4.85 6.11
CA LEU A 79 -5.07 -4.39 7.38
C LEU A 79 -4.76 -2.91 7.63
N SER A 80 -3.53 -2.47 7.35
CA SER A 80 -3.14 -1.06 7.50
C SER A 80 -3.97 -0.15 6.61
N ALA A 81 -4.23 -0.55 5.35
CA ALA A 81 -5.11 0.17 4.44
C ALA A 81 -6.55 0.26 4.97
N GLY A 82 -7.07 -0.87 5.48
CA GLY A 82 -8.39 -0.94 6.10
C GLY A 82 -8.53 -0.05 7.33
N VAL A 83 -7.54 -0.06 8.22
CA VAL A 83 -7.47 0.81 9.41
C VAL A 83 -7.43 2.28 9.00
N ALA A 84 -6.58 2.65 8.04
CA ALA A 84 -6.51 4.02 7.53
C ALA A 84 -7.87 4.49 7.00
N TRP A 85 -8.54 3.64 6.21
CA TRP A 85 -9.88 3.93 5.74
C TRP A 85 -10.89 4.08 6.88
N GLY A 86 -10.93 3.13 7.83
CA GLY A 86 -11.87 3.14 8.95
C GLY A 86 -11.76 4.38 9.83
N TYR A 87 -10.54 4.84 10.09
CA TYR A 87 -10.27 5.99 10.97
C TYR A 87 -10.22 7.34 10.25
N ARG A 88 -10.28 7.40 8.90
CA ARG A 88 -10.12 8.65 8.14
C ARG A 88 -11.06 9.79 8.55
N ARG A 89 -12.28 9.45 9.00
CA ARG A 89 -13.27 10.44 9.46
C ARG A 89 -13.03 10.88 10.91
N GLN A 90 -12.57 9.97 11.76
CA GLN A 90 -12.23 10.26 13.16
C GLN A 90 -10.96 11.11 13.26
N LEU A 91 -10.03 10.91 12.34
CA LEU A 91 -8.75 11.63 12.24
C LEU A 91 -8.78 12.67 11.11
N ALA A 92 -9.91 13.34 10.86
CA ALA A 92 -10.07 14.24 9.71
C ALA A 92 -9.06 15.41 9.70
N ASP A 93 -8.72 15.96 10.87
CA ASP A 93 -7.70 17.00 11.07
C ASP A 93 -6.27 16.48 10.80
N ARG A 94 -6.05 15.17 11.01
CA ARG A 94 -4.75 14.49 10.83
C ARG A 94 -4.74 13.51 9.66
N VAL A 95 -5.70 13.59 8.75
CA VAL A 95 -5.89 12.59 7.68
C VAL A 95 -4.66 12.48 6.77
N HIS A 96 -3.96 13.59 6.55
CA HIS A 96 -2.71 13.62 5.79
C HIS A 96 -1.55 12.91 6.51
N LEU A 97 -1.48 13.00 7.86
CA LEU A 97 -0.51 12.22 8.64
C LEU A 97 -0.86 10.73 8.63
N LEU A 98 -2.14 10.40 8.77
CA LEU A 98 -2.62 9.02 8.74
C LEU A 98 -2.22 8.32 7.44
N TYR A 99 -2.63 8.89 6.30
CA TYR A 99 -2.29 8.34 4.99
C TYR A 99 -0.81 8.48 4.64
N GLY A 100 -0.13 9.49 5.18
CA GLY A 100 1.31 9.65 5.05
C GLY A 100 2.09 8.51 5.69
N GLY A 101 1.82 8.24 6.97
CA GLY A 101 2.45 7.16 7.72
C GLY A 101 2.08 5.79 7.15
N VAL A 102 0.81 5.55 6.86
CA VAL A 102 0.34 4.26 6.32
C VAL A 102 0.90 4.00 4.92
N GLY A 103 0.98 5.01 4.05
CA GLY A 103 1.58 4.85 2.72
C GLY A 103 3.06 4.45 2.80
N LEU A 104 3.85 5.16 3.62
CA LEU A 104 5.27 4.80 3.80
C LEU A 104 5.47 3.46 4.49
N TRP A 105 4.58 3.09 5.42
CA TRP A 105 4.56 1.77 6.06
C TRP A 105 4.31 0.66 5.04
N ILE A 106 3.29 0.79 4.18
CA ILE A 106 2.99 -0.18 3.12
C ILE A 106 4.14 -0.29 2.12
N MET A 107 4.77 0.83 1.74
CA MET A 107 5.98 0.82 0.91
C MET A 107 7.10 -0.01 1.57
N GLY A 108 7.38 0.24 2.85
CA GLY A 108 8.41 -0.48 3.60
C GLY A 108 8.13 -1.99 3.71
N LEU A 109 6.87 -2.36 3.95
CA LEU A 109 6.44 -3.76 3.94
C LEU A 109 6.62 -4.41 2.56
N GLY A 110 6.25 -3.71 1.49
CA GLY A 110 6.46 -4.19 0.11
C GLY A 110 7.93 -4.46 -0.19
N ILE A 111 8.82 -3.54 0.19
CA ILE A 111 10.27 -3.72 0.03
C ILE A 111 10.76 -4.93 0.84
N ARG A 112 10.32 -5.09 2.10
CA ARG A 112 10.73 -6.25 2.90
C ARG A 112 10.23 -7.56 2.30
N ALA A 113 8.98 -7.62 1.83
CA ALA A 113 8.42 -8.80 1.18
C ALA A 113 9.19 -9.17 -0.10
N MET A 114 9.69 -8.18 -0.86
CA MET A 114 10.46 -8.44 -2.08
C MET A 114 11.90 -8.90 -1.82
N VAL A 115 12.47 -8.60 -0.66
CA VAL A 115 13.88 -8.88 -0.33
C VAL A 115 14.03 -10.10 0.59
N LEU A 116 13.08 -10.32 1.49
CA LEU A 116 13.16 -11.32 2.56
C LEU A 116 12.05 -12.37 2.51
N GLY A 117 11.04 -12.20 1.65
CA GLY A 117 9.92 -13.13 1.52
C GLY A 117 9.76 -13.63 0.10
#